data_AF-A0A355GHN0-F1
#
_entry.id   AF-A0A355GHN0-F1
#
_cell.length_a   1.000
_cell.length_b   1.000
_cell.length_c   1.000
_cell.angle_alpha   90.00
_cell.angle_beta   90.00
_cell.angle_gamma   90.00
#
_symmetry.space_group_name_H-M   'P 1'
#
loop_
_entity.id
_entity.type
_entity.pdbx_description
1 polymer ?
#
loop_
_entity_poly.entity_id
_entity_poly.type
_entity_poly.pdbx_seq_one_letter_code
_entity_poly.pdbx_strand_id
1 'polypeptide(L)'
;MTNPQKILFCGPPDDQTSELREQFSNEDYVVVTPENLAEGIAEFDQGNISALVVPATTETLPLALIQSGSLLEFLPHAVVVLDADLRIIWSNHQLGELCGHEESLIGHSFYDAFGAPEILGPDFSPFHSAF
;
A
#
# COMPACT_ATOMS: atom_id res chain seq x y z
N MET A 1 -1.54 -30.54 -9.70
CA MET A 1 -1.65 -29.88 -8.38
C MET A 1 -0.84 -28.62 -8.49
N THR A 2 -1.49 -27.47 -8.50
CA THR A 2 -0.86 -26.14 -8.43
C THR A 2 -0.32 -25.93 -7.03
N ASN A 3 0.85 -25.27 -6.91
CA ASN A 3 1.39 -24.90 -5.61
C ASN A 3 0.48 -23.80 -5.01
N PRO A 4 0.04 -23.88 -3.75
CA PRO A 4 -0.82 -22.86 -3.17
C PRO A 4 -0.11 -21.50 -3.17
N GLN A 5 -0.88 -20.45 -3.42
CA GLN A 5 -0.38 -19.08 -3.46
C GLN A 5 -0.15 -18.56 -2.04
N LYS A 6 0.93 -17.81 -1.83
CA LYS A 6 1.22 -17.23 -0.51
C LYS A 6 0.58 -15.85 -0.38
N ILE A 7 -0.05 -15.59 0.75
CA ILE A 7 -0.59 -14.29 1.12
C ILE A 7 0.19 -13.77 2.33
N LEU A 8 0.76 -12.58 2.20
CA LEU A 8 1.37 -11.86 3.31
C LEU A 8 0.26 -11.22 4.13
N PHE A 9 0.17 -11.57 5.40
CA PHE A 9 -0.82 -11.00 6.30
C PHE A 9 -0.13 -10.12 7.33
N CYS A 10 -0.51 -8.85 7.41
CA CYS A 10 0.08 -7.88 8.32
C CYS A 10 -1.00 -7.31 9.24
N GLY A 11 -1.00 -7.77 10.50
CA GLY A 11 -1.93 -7.30 11.52
C GLY A 11 -1.49 -7.76 12.91
N PRO A 12 -1.96 -7.09 13.98
CA PRO A 12 -1.67 -7.49 15.34
C PRO A 12 -2.19 -8.91 15.65
N PRO A 13 -1.56 -9.67 16.56
CA PRO A 13 -2.04 -10.99 16.96
C PRO A 13 -3.20 -10.86 17.95
N ASP A 14 -4.34 -10.33 17.50
CA ASP A 14 -5.60 -10.30 18.24
C ASP A 14 -6.57 -11.39 17.76
N ASP A 15 -7.65 -11.63 18.52
CA ASP A 15 -8.62 -12.69 18.22
C ASP A 15 -9.29 -12.50 16.85
N GLN A 16 -9.68 -11.28 16.48
CA GLN A 16 -10.32 -11.01 15.17
C GLN A 16 -9.34 -11.25 14.03
N THR A 17 -8.10 -10.78 14.20
CA THR A 17 -7.04 -10.96 13.22
C THR A 17 -6.64 -12.43 13.05
N SER A 18 -6.73 -13.23 14.12
CA SER A 18 -6.43 -14.66 14.08
C SER A 18 -7.51 -15.46 13.35
N GLU A 19 -8.79 -15.15 13.59
CA GLU A 19 -9.92 -15.75 12.86
C GLU A 19 -9.84 -15.48 11.34
N LEU A 20 -9.49 -14.24 10.96
CA LEU A 20 -9.29 -13.89 9.55
C LEU A 20 -8.16 -14.71 8.91
N ARG A 21 -7.05 -14.94 9.61
CA ARG A 21 -5.91 -15.71 9.11
C ARG A 21 -6.29 -17.17 8.85
N GLU A 22 -7.06 -17.77 9.75
CA GLU A 22 -7.59 -19.13 9.55
C GLU A 22 -8.54 -19.18 8.35
N GLN A 23 -9.40 -18.17 8.18
CA GLN A 23 -10.34 -18.11 7.06
C GLN A 23 -9.65 -17.98 5.69
N PHE A 24 -8.55 -17.23 5.60
CA PHE A 24 -7.77 -17.08 4.37
C PHE A 24 -6.89 -18.30 4.07
N SER A 25 -6.53 -19.09 5.07
CA SER A 25 -5.69 -20.28 4.88
C SER A 25 -6.53 -21.48 4.41
N ASN A 26 -6.45 -21.82 3.13
CA ASN A 26 -7.19 -22.93 2.52
C ASN A 26 -6.31 -23.71 1.53
N GLU A 27 -6.89 -24.60 0.71
CA GLU A 27 -6.13 -25.43 -0.23
C GLU A 27 -5.41 -24.62 -1.33
N ASP A 28 -5.93 -23.45 -1.67
CA ASP A 28 -5.38 -22.58 -2.72
C ASP A 28 -4.45 -21.49 -2.17
N TYR A 29 -4.60 -21.12 -0.89
CA TYR A 29 -3.88 -20.01 -0.28
C TYR A 29 -3.24 -20.39 1.06
N VAL A 30 -1.95 -20.06 1.22
CA VAL A 30 -1.20 -20.18 2.47
C VAL A 30 -0.96 -18.78 3.03
N VAL A 31 -1.42 -18.54 4.25
CA VAL A 31 -1.16 -17.29 4.96
C VAL A 31 0.23 -17.33 5.59
N VAL A 32 1.05 -16.33 5.27
CA VAL A 32 2.39 -16.15 5.81
C VAL A 32 2.39 -14.92 6.69
N THR A 33 2.86 -15.08 7.92
CA THR A 33 3.23 -13.96 8.79
C THR A 33 4.73 -13.95 8.97
N PRO A 34 5.44 -12.98 8.39
CA PRO A 34 6.87 -12.87 8.55
C PRO A 34 7.18 -12.37 9.97
N GLU A 35 8.37 -12.72 10.46
CA GLU A 35 8.84 -12.25 11.77
C GLU A 35 9.03 -10.72 11.77
N ASN A 36 9.35 -10.16 10.62
CA ASN A 36 9.45 -8.72 10.39
C ASN A 36 8.84 -8.34 9.03
N LEU A 37 8.39 -7.10 8.94
CA LEU A 37 7.63 -6.62 7.78
C LEU A 37 8.46 -6.48 6.50
N ALA A 38 9.73 -6.10 6.66
CA ALA A 38 10.66 -5.91 5.54
C ALA A 38 10.91 -7.23 4.79
N GLU A 39 11.03 -8.34 5.51
CA GLU A 39 11.20 -9.68 4.94
C GLU A 39 9.97 -10.12 4.13
N GLY A 40 8.76 -9.90 4.67
CA GLY A 40 7.53 -10.18 3.94
C GLY A 40 7.44 -9.40 2.63
N ILE A 41 7.87 -8.14 2.64
CA ILE A 41 7.81 -7.29 1.45
C ILE A 41 8.91 -7.67 0.44
N ALA A 42 10.09 -8.08 0.89
CA ALA A 42 11.12 -8.64 0.01
C ALA A 42 10.64 -9.92 -0.69
N GLU A 43 9.89 -10.78 0.00
CA GLU A 43 9.25 -11.95 -0.63
C GLU A 43 8.13 -11.56 -1.61
N PHE A 44 7.39 -10.48 -1.32
CA PHE A 44 6.40 -9.92 -2.24
C PHE A 44 7.02 -9.40 -3.53
N ASP A 45 8.12 -8.66 -3.44
CA ASP A 45 8.85 -8.15 -4.60
C ASP A 45 9.43 -9.27 -5.49
N GLN A 46 9.87 -10.37 -4.87
CA GLN A 46 10.35 -11.56 -5.60
C GLN A 46 9.22 -12.35 -6.29
N GLY A 47 7.96 -11.92 -6.16
CA GLY A 47 6.79 -12.61 -6.72
C GLY A 47 6.44 -13.92 -6.00
N ASN A 48 7.04 -14.16 -4.82
CA ASN A 48 6.74 -15.33 -4.00
C ASN A 48 5.43 -15.16 -3.21
N ILE A 49 4.96 -13.92 -3.06
CA ILE A 49 3.72 -13.56 -2.40
C ILE A 49 2.79 -12.91 -3.40
N SER A 50 1.55 -13.40 -3.45
CA SER A 50 0.54 -12.98 -4.43
C SER A 50 -0.32 -11.82 -3.95
N ALA A 51 -0.44 -11.62 -2.62
CA ALA A 51 -1.23 -10.55 -2.05
C ALA A 51 -0.71 -10.12 -0.67
N LEU A 52 -0.92 -8.85 -0.33
CA LEU A 52 -0.74 -8.27 1.00
C LEU A 52 -2.12 -7.98 1.60
N VAL A 53 -2.42 -8.54 2.77
CA VAL A 53 -3.66 -8.35 3.51
C VAL A 53 -3.37 -7.57 4.79
N VAL A 54 -4.05 -6.44 4.95
CA VAL A 54 -4.04 -5.64 6.18
C VAL A 54 -5.47 -5.56 6.71
N PRO A 55 -5.80 -6.21 7.84
CA PRO A 55 -7.14 -6.18 8.40
C PRO A 55 -7.57 -4.77 8.74
N ALA A 56 -8.77 -4.42 8.27
CA ALA A 56 -9.46 -3.20 8.66
C ALA A 56 -10.04 -3.39 10.07
N THR A 57 -9.24 -3.21 11.13
CA THR A 57 -9.85 -3.01 12.45
C THR A 57 -10.44 -1.59 12.46
N THR A 58 -11.70 -1.52 12.88
CA THR A 58 -12.67 -0.47 12.53
C THR A 58 -12.17 0.98 12.65
N GLU A 59 -12.55 1.80 11.66
CA GLU A 59 -12.47 3.27 11.55
C GLU A 59 -11.13 3.94 11.19
N THR A 60 -10.01 3.22 11.15
CA THR A 60 -8.71 3.86 10.91
C THR A 60 -7.89 3.22 9.79
N LEU A 61 -8.47 2.56 8.80
CA LEU A 61 -7.71 1.96 7.68
C LEU A 61 -6.60 2.88 7.10
N PRO A 62 -6.88 4.15 6.74
CA PRO A 62 -5.83 5.06 6.28
C PRO A 62 -4.84 5.41 7.40
N LEU A 63 -5.35 5.69 8.61
CA LEU A 63 -4.51 6.12 9.72
C LEU A 63 -3.64 4.99 10.28
N ALA A 64 -4.10 3.75 10.25
CA ALA A 64 -3.40 2.54 10.67
C ALA A 64 -2.35 2.17 9.63
N LEU A 65 -2.63 2.31 8.33
CA LEU A 65 -1.64 2.17 7.26
C LEU A 65 -0.57 3.27 7.29
N ILE A 66 -0.95 4.52 7.64
CA ILE A 66 -0.04 5.66 7.79
C ILE A 66 0.74 5.61 9.12
N GLN A 67 0.11 5.20 10.23
CA GLN A 67 0.77 4.98 11.53
C GLN A 67 1.70 3.76 11.48
N SER A 68 1.32 2.75 10.71
CA SER A 68 2.22 1.70 10.27
C SER A 68 3.05 2.13 9.07
N GLY A 69 3.32 3.43 8.87
CA GLY A 69 4.02 4.00 7.72
C GLY A 69 5.27 3.24 7.30
N SER A 70 5.89 2.49 8.21
CA SER A 70 6.83 1.41 7.92
C SER A 70 6.39 0.44 6.80
N LEU A 71 5.17 -0.11 6.79
CA LEU A 71 4.67 -1.05 5.77
C LEU A 71 4.71 -0.44 4.38
N LEU A 72 4.04 0.70 4.23
CA LEU A 72 3.87 1.34 2.94
C LEU A 72 5.21 1.90 2.43
N GLU A 73 6.11 2.27 3.34
CA GLU A 73 7.47 2.70 3.02
C GLU A 73 8.25 1.64 2.24
N PHE A 74 8.09 0.37 2.62
CA PHE A 74 8.85 -0.73 2.01
C PHE A 74 8.23 -1.26 0.72
N LEU A 75 7.01 -0.86 0.36
CA LEU A 75 6.39 -1.34 -0.88
C LEU A 75 7.24 -0.94 -2.10
N PRO A 76 7.45 -1.87 -3.06
CA PRO A 76 8.31 -1.61 -4.22
C PRO A 76 7.71 -0.62 -5.22
N HIS A 77 6.42 -0.28 -5.07
CA HIS A 77 5.72 0.67 -5.93
C HIS A 77 5.54 2.02 -5.22
N ALA A 78 5.42 3.09 -6.00
CA ALA A 78 5.07 4.41 -5.47
C ALA A 78 3.68 4.37 -4.81
N VAL A 79 3.62 4.77 -3.54
CA VAL A 79 2.38 4.88 -2.77
C VAL A 79 2.25 6.30 -2.26
N VAL A 80 1.07 6.88 -2.44
CA VAL A 80 0.74 8.23 -2.02
C VAL A 80 -0.61 8.23 -1.32
N VAL A 81 -0.72 9.00 -0.24
CA VAL A 81 -1.99 9.34 0.38
C VAL A 81 -2.26 10.82 0.11
N LEU A 82 -3.45 11.09 -0.42
CA LEU A 82 -3.90 12.43 -0.78
C LEU A 82 -5.04 12.87 0.14
N ASP A 83 -5.14 14.18 0.38
CA ASP A 83 -6.37 14.78 0.89
C ASP A 83 -7.41 14.99 -0.22
N ALA A 84 -8.57 15.54 0.15
CA ALA A 84 -9.67 15.82 -0.78
C ALA A 84 -9.31 16.86 -1.87
N ASP A 85 -8.31 17.70 -1.62
CA ASP A 85 -7.80 18.71 -2.56
C ASP A 85 -6.63 18.17 -3.41
N LEU A 86 -6.41 16.85 -3.39
CA LEU A 86 -5.31 16.15 -4.08
C LEU A 86 -3.91 16.63 -3.64
N ARG A 87 -3.77 17.06 -2.39
CA ARG A 87 -2.47 17.36 -1.79
C ARG A 87 -1.90 16.14 -1.12
N ILE A 88 -0.59 15.97 -1.23
CA ILE A 88 0.12 14.85 -0.64
C ILE A 88 0.17 15.04 0.88
N ILE A 89 -0.43 14.13 1.63
CA ILE A 89 -0.35 14.11 3.10
C ILE A 89 0.64 13.07 3.62
N TRP A 90 0.99 12.08 2.78
CA TRP A 90 2.06 11.10 3.03
C TRP A 90 2.47 10.41 1.71
N SER A 91 3.72 9.99 1.59
CA SER A 91 4.23 9.16 0.48
C SER A 91 5.44 8.35 0.90
N ASN A 92 5.67 7.20 0.28
CA ASN A 92 6.93 6.46 0.44
C ASN A 92 8.07 7.06 -0.40
N HIS A 93 9.31 6.63 -0.14
CA HIS A 93 10.48 7.05 -0.93
C HIS A 93 10.32 6.78 -2.43
N GLN A 94 9.63 5.68 -2.81
CA GLN A 94 9.42 5.33 -4.20
C GLN A 94 8.65 6.40 -4.99
N LEU A 95 7.77 7.18 -4.34
CA LEU A 95 7.13 8.32 -5.01
C LEU A 95 8.14 9.43 -5.32
N GLY A 96 9.07 9.71 -4.40
CA GLY A 96 10.14 10.70 -4.61
C GLY A 96 11.03 10.32 -5.79
N GLU A 97 11.45 9.05 -5.86
CA GLU A 97 12.23 8.52 -6.99
C GLU A 97 11.46 8.61 -8.31
N LEU A 98 10.18 8.22 -8.31
CA LEU A 98 9.32 8.28 -9.49
C LEU A 98 9.14 9.72 -10.00
N CYS A 99 9.00 10.68 -9.10
CA CYS A 99 8.85 12.10 -9.42
C CYS A 99 10.18 12.81 -9.67
N GLY A 100 11.32 12.17 -9.43
CA GLY A 100 12.64 12.80 -9.53
C GLY A 100 12.88 13.90 -8.48
N HIS A 101 12.29 13.78 -7.29
CA HIS A 101 12.43 14.74 -6.19
C HIS A 101 13.16 14.09 -5.01
N GLU A 102 14.21 14.76 -4.52
CA GLU A 102 14.95 14.34 -3.32
C GLU A 102 14.36 14.89 -2.01
N GLU A 103 13.51 15.93 -2.12
CA GLU A 103 12.86 16.57 -0.98
C GLU A 103 11.46 15.99 -0.69
N SER A 104 10.97 16.22 0.52
CA SER A 104 9.63 15.78 0.93
C SER A 104 8.54 16.42 0.06
N LEU A 105 7.70 15.56 -0.51
CA LEU A 105 6.54 15.96 -1.32
C LEU A 105 5.31 16.33 -0.49
N ILE A 106 5.36 16.20 0.85
CA ILE A 106 4.22 16.51 1.73
C ILE A 106 3.79 17.97 1.53
N GLY A 107 2.49 18.19 1.37
CA GLY A 107 1.86 19.49 1.13
C GLY A 107 1.83 19.93 -0.34
N HIS A 108 2.63 19.32 -1.22
CA HIS A 108 2.59 19.59 -2.65
C HIS A 108 1.28 19.06 -3.26
N SER A 109 0.82 19.70 -4.34
CA SER A 109 -0.22 19.09 -5.18
C SER A 109 0.35 17.83 -5.83
N PHE A 110 -0.46 16.78 -5.91
CA PHE A 110 -0.07 15.56 -6.61
C PHE A 110 0.41 15.83 -8.03
N TYR A 111 -0.24 16.73 -8.77
CA TYR A 111 0.15 17.06 -10.15
C TYR A 111 1.44 17.87 -10.24
N ASP A 112 1.67 18.78 -9.28
CA ASP A 112 2.90 19.57 -9.21
C ASP A 112 4.12 18.69 -8.93
N ALA A 113 3.96 17.63 -8.14
CA ALA A 113 5.02 16.66 -7.87
C ALA A 113 5.54 15.96 -9.14
N PHE A 114 4.71 15.82 -10.18
CA PHE A 114 5.12 15.30 -11.50
C PHE A 114 5.60 16.39 -12.47
N GLY A 115 5.83 17.62 -12.00
CA GLY A 115 6.28 18.74 -12.83
C GLY A 115 5.17 19.38 -13.65
N ALA A 116 3.90 19.27 -13.21
CA ALA A 116 2.72 19.79 -13.88
C ALA A 116 2.63 19.35 -15.37
N PRO A 117 2.29 18.08 -15.64
CA PRO A 117 2.07 17.65 -17.02
C PRO A 117 0.92 18.48 -17.62
N GLU A 118 1.22 19.28 -18.65
CA GLU A 118 0.25 20.05 -19.45
C GLU A 118 -0.82 19.18 -20.16
N ILE A 119 -0.92 17.88 -19.85
CA ILE A 119 -1.80 16.91 -20.51
C ILE A 119 -2.61 16.13 -19.48
N LEU A 120 -3.43 16.83 -18.71
CA LEU A 120 -4.67 16.27 -18.20
C LEU A 120 -5.76 17.32 -18.46
N GLY A 121 -6.32 17.28 -19.68
CA GLY A 121 -7.53 18.02 -19.98
C GLY A 121 -8.63 17.68 -18.96
N PRO A 122 -9.62 18.58 -18.76
CA PRO A 122 -10.60 18.50 -17.68
C PRO A 122 -11.37 17.17 -17.59
N ASP A 123 -11.40 16.39 -18.67
CA ASP A 123 -12.15 15.14 -18.80
C ASP A 123 -11.36 13.86 -18.45
N PHE A 124 -10.05 13.93 -18.12
CA PHE A 124 -9.20 12.73 -17.96
C PHE A 124 -8.43 12.66 -16.64
N SER A 125 -8.94 13.24 -15.55
CA SER A 125 -8.42 12.89 -14.23
C SER A 125 -8.95 11.51 -13.81
N PRO A 126 -8.10 10.48 -13.61
CA PRO A 126 -8.56 9.15 -13.19
C PRO A 126 -9.25 9.14 -11.82
N PHE A 127 -9.16 10.24 -11.06
CA PHE A 127 -9.79 10.40 -9.76
C PHE A 127 -11.22 10.97 -9.81
N HIS A 128 -11.62 11.65 -10.89
CA HIS A 128 -12.99 12.18 -11.01
C HIS A 128 -14.02 11.15 -11.47
N SER A 129 -13.58 10.00 -12.00
CA SER A 129 -14.46 8.90 -12.40
C SER A 129 -14.77 7.89 -11.28
N ALA A 130 -14.30 8.13 -10.06
CA ALA A 130 -14.43 7.20 -8.93
C ALA A 130 -15.56 7.55 -7.93
N PHE A 131 -16.57 8.32 -8.35
CA PHE A 131 -17.80 8.57 -7.60
C PHE A 131 -19.00 7.91 -8.27
#